data_AF-A0A1V4HRY2-F1
#
_entry.id   AF-A0A1V4HRY2-F1
#
_cell.length_a   1.000
_cell.length_b   1.000
_cell.length_c   1.000
_cell.angle_alpha   90.00
_cell.angle_beta   90.00
_cell.angle_gamma   90.00
#
_symmetry.space_group_name_H-M   'P 1'
#
loop_
_entity.id
_entity.type
_entity.pdbx_description
1 polymer ?
#
loop_
_entity_poly.entity_id
_entity_poly.type
_entity_poly.pdbx_seq_one_letter_code
_entity_poly.pdbx_strand_id
1 'polypeptide(L)'
;MLELNKGTVKCLSCGKNYRSKMERKKQVFVCGGFANYGKDFCTYNPLQADELILTISKHFAVLGRRIEGEIKDLVDRIEVTPEKGYTIYYKDGSSPSVIDESNDYGIKVKY
;
A
#
# COMPACT_ATOMS: atom_id res chain seq x y z
N MET A 1 7.19 10.20 8.52
CA MET A 1 7.31 9.91 7.07
C MET A 1 7.47 8.41 6.95
N LEU A 2 6.65 7.74 6.14
CA LEU A 2 6.78 6.30 5.90
C LEU A 2 7.93 6.08 4.91
N GLU A 3 8.94 5.34 5.34
CA GLU A 3 9.98 4.87 4.44
C GLU A 3 9.66 3.44 4.00
N LEU A 4 9.66 3.21 2.69
CA LEU A 4 9.56 1.89 2.08
C LEU A 4 10.73 1.73 1.10
N ASN A 5 11.18 0.49 0.91
CA ASN A 5 12.22 0.21 -0.07
C ASN A 5 11.74 0.56 -1.49
N LYS A 6 12.69 0.99 -2.33
CA LYS A 6 12.38 1.33 -3.72
C LYS A 6 11.82 0.10 -4.43
N GLY A 7 10.62 0.23 -4.99
CA GLY A 7 9.95 -0.86 -5.70
C GLY A 7 9.13 -1.80 -4.81
N THR A 8 9.03 -1.54 -3.51
CA THR A 8 8.13 -2.30 -2.61
C THR A 8 6.67 -2.20 -3.06
N VAL A 9 6.23 -1.05 -3.56
CA VAL A 9 4.83 -0.83 -3.96
C VAL A 9 4.69 -0.93 -5.47
N LYS A 10 3.90 -1.91 -5.96
CA LYS A 10 3.76 -2.24 -7.38
C LYS A 10 2.30 -2.16 -7.82
N CYS A 11 2.06 -1.52 -8.96
CA CYS A 11 0.76 -1.51 -9.61
C CYS A 11 0.54 -2.81 -10.39
N LEU A 12 -0.51 -3.56 -10.08
CA LEU A 12 -0.89 -4.75 -10.85
C LEU A 12 -1.61 -4.42 -12.17
N SER A 13 -2.15 -3.20 -12.32
CA SER A 13 -2.80 -2.78 -13.56
C SER A 13 -1.80 -2.45 -14.68
N CYS A 14 -0.75 -1.68 -14.40
CA CYS A 14 0.24 -1.27 -15.41
C CYS A 14 1.66 -1.82 -15.19
N GLY A 15 1.88 -2.61 -14.14
CA GLY A 15 3.17 -3.24 -13.81
C GLY A 15 4.25 -2.28 -13.28
N LYS A 16 4.02 -0.97 -13.29
CA LYS A 16 4.97 0.05 -12.80
C LYS A 16 4.95 0.15 -11.28
N ASN A 17 6.08 0.59 -10.72
CA ASN A 17 6.19 0.87 -9.30
C ASN A 17 5.53 2.20 -8.93
N TYR A 18 4.96 2.25 -7.74
CA TYR A 18 4.54 3.50 -7.11
C TYR A 18 5.76 4.29 -6.63
N ARG A 19 5.62 5.61 -6.58
CA ARG A 19 6.65 6.55 -6.14
C ARG A 19 6.10 7.43 -5.02
N SER A 20 6.90 7.67 -4.00
CA SER A 20 6.55 8.61 -2.92
C SER A 20 6.54 10.04 -3.44
N LYS A 21 5.53 10.81 -3.04
CA LYS A 21 5.37 12.23 -3.32
C LYS A 21 4.82 12.91 -2.07
N MET A 22 5.18 14.17 -1.86
CA MET A 22 4.56 14.99 -0.81
C MET A 22 3.41 15.80 -1.42
N GLU A 23 2.21 15.65 -0.85
CA GLU A 23 1.01 16.43 -1.21
C GLU A 23 0.41 17.06 0.04
N ARG A 24 0.30 18.40 0.06
CA ARG A 24 -0.29 19.17 1.18
C ARG A 24 0.23 18.73 2.56
N LYS A 25 1.54 18.50 2.69
CA LYS A 25 2.25 18.01 3.89
C LYS A 25 1.98 16.54 4.27
N LYS A 26 1.25 15.79 3.46
CA LYS A 26 1.10 14.34 3.59
C LYS A 26 1.97 13.62 2.58
N GLN A 27 2.53 12.48 2.98
CA GLN A 27 3.21 11.60 2.04
C GLN A 27 2.19 10.68 1.38
N VAL A 28 2.22 10.63 0.05
CA VAL A 28 1.39 9.76 -0.77
C VAL A 28 2.26 8.95 -1.71
N PHE A 29 1.79 7.77 -2.10
CA PHE A 29 2.41 6.96 -3.12
C PHE A 29 1.53 7.01 -4.37
N VAL A 30 2.12 7.41 -5.50
CA VAL A 30 1.41 7.53 -6.77
C VAL A 30 2.00 6.54 -7.77
N CYS A 31 1.15 5.87 -8.54
CA CYS A 31 1.58 4.96 -9.60
C CYS A 31 2.51 5.69 -10.59
N GLY A 32 3.72 5.15 -10.81
CA GLY A 32 4.67 5.71 -11.77
C GLY A 32 4.18 5.69 -13.21
N GLY A 33 3.26 4.78 -13.56
CA GLY A 33 2.59 4.77 -14.87
C GLY A 33 1.75 6.03 -15.06
N PHE A 34 0.80 6.27 -14.16
CA PHE A 34 -0.01 7.48 -14.17
C PHE A 34 0.83 8.76 -14.07
N ALA A 35 1.82 8.81 -13.17
CA ALA A 35 2.61 10.00 -12.95
C ALA A 35 3.44 10.43 -14.18
N ASN A 36 3.90 9.48 -15.01
CA ASN A 36 4.71 9.78 -16.19
C ASN A 36 3.89 9.86 -17.49
N TYR A 37 2.79 9.11 -17.60
CA TYR A 37 2.05 8.94 -18.86
C TYR A 37 0.57 9.35 -18.78
N GLY A 38 0.08 9.72 -17.59
CA GLY A 38 -1.29 10.19 -17.38
C GLY A 38 -2.34 9.09 -17.29
N LYS A 39 -3.61 9.53 -17.30
CA LYS A 39 -4.81 8.69 -17.10
C LYS A 39 -5.04 7.64 -18.19
N ASP A 40 -4.57 7.90 -19.41
CA ASP A 40 -4.76 6.98 -20.54
C ASP A 40 -3.88 5.73 -20.40
N PHE A 41 -2.85 5.78 -19.53
CA PHE A 41 -1.96 4.65 -19.27
C PHE A 41 -2.32 3.87 -18.00
N CYS A 42 -2.79 4.55 -16.95
CA CYS A 42 -3.16 3.92 -15.68
C CYS A 42 -4.13 4.82 -14.91
N THR A 43 -4.96 4.24 -14.05
CA THR A 43 -5.87 5.00 -13.17
C THR A 43 -5.11 5.73 -12.07
N TYR A 44 -5.57 6.94 -11.73
CA TYR A 44 -5.10 7.65 -10.54
C TYR A 44 -5.68 6.99 -9.29
N ASN A 45 -4.85 6.24 -8.57
CA ASN A 45 -5.19 5.71 -7.25
C ASN A 45 -4.03 5.93 -6.27
N PRO A 46 -3.95 7.10 -5.62
CA PRO A 46 -2.88 7.41 -4.68
C PRO A 46 -3.09 6.68 -3.35
N LEU A 47 -2.03 6.07 -2.80
CA LEU A 47 -2.07 5.49 -1.47
C LEU A 47 -1.54 6.50 -0.44
N GLN A 48 -2.25 6.72 0.66
CA GLN A 48 -1.75 7.56 1.73
C GLN A 48 -0.79 6.76 2.62
N ALA A 49 0.37 7.35 2.93
CA ALA A 49 1.36 6.71 3.80
C ALA A 49 0.78 6.41 5.19
N ASP A 50 -0.03 7.31 5.74
CA ASP A 50 -0.63 7.16 7.07
C ASP A 50 -1.64 6.01 7.12
N GLU A 51 -2.40 5.80 6.04
CA GLU A 51 -3.34 4.68 5.92
C GLU A 51 -2.59 3.35 5.85
N LEU A 52 -1.48 3.28 5.10
CA LEU A 52 -0.62 2.10 5.06
C LEU A 52 -0.04 1.76 6.44
N ILE A 53 0.49 2.76 7.16
CA ILE A 53 1.01 2.59 8.53
C ILE A 53 -0.08 2.03 9.43
N LEU A 54 -1.27 2.64 9.40
CA LEU A 54 -2.39 2.25 10.22
C LEU A 54 -2.85 0.81 9.94
N THR A 55 -2.94 0.43 8.67
CA THR A 55 -3.32 -0.92 8.26
C THR A 55 -2.33 -1.96 8.74
N ILE A 56 -1.02 -1.71 8.57
CA ILE A 56 0.03 -2.61 9.05
C ILE A 56 -0.03 -2.73 10.58
N SER A 57 -0.17 -1.61 11.28
CA SER A 57 -0.25 -1.57 12.74
C SER A 57 -1.44 -2.36 13.28
N LYS A 58 -2.62 -2.19 12.65
CA LYS A 58 -3.83 -2.95 13.01
C LYS A 58 -3.64 -4.45 12.76
N HIS A 59 -3.04 -4.83 11.64
CA HIS A 59 -2.81 -6.24 11.32
C HIS A 59 -1.93 -6.93 12.36
N PHE A 60 -0.78 -6.32 12.71
CA PHE A 60 0.10 -6.87 13.74
C PHE A 60 -0.57 -6.91 15.12
N ALA A 61 -1.37 -5.90 15.47
CA ALA A 61 -2.14 -5.90 16.70
C ALA A 61 -3.15 -7.06 16.77
N VAL A 62 -3.84 -7.37 15.67
CA VAL A 62 -4.77 -8.52 15.57
C VAL A 62 -4.03 -9.84 15.70
N LEU A 63 -2.81 -9.94 15.17
CA LEU A 63 -1.95 -11.10 15.35
C LEU A 63 -1.34 -11.20 16.78
N GLY A 64 -1.65 -10.27 17.67
CA GLY A 64 -1.08 -10.21 19.02
C GLY A 64 0.42 -9.89 19.03
N ARG A 65 0.95 -9.32 17.94
CA ARG A 65 2.36 -8.99 17.77
C ARG A 65 2.59 -7.50 17.94
N ARG A 66 3.77 -7.14 18.45
CA ARG A 66 4.26 -5.77 18.44
C ARG A 66 5.09 -5.54 17.20
N ILE A 67 4.96 -4.36 16.61
CA ILE A 67 5.88 -3.88 15.58
C ILE A 67 7.19 -3.51 16.30
N GLU A 68 8.22 -4.32 16.09
CA GLU A 68 9.57 -4.03 16.54
C GLU A 68 10.39 -3.59 15.32
N GLY A 69 10.85 -2.33 15.32
CA GLY A 69 11.65 -1.76 14.23
C GLY A 69 10.86 -0.89 13.22
N GLU A 70 11.45 -0.69 12.04
CA GLU A 70 10.88 0.15 10.98
C GLU A 70 9.95 -0.67 10.06
N ILE A 71 8.89 -0.04 9.55
CA ILE A 71 7.91 -0.71 8.68
C ILE A 71 8.55 -1.29 7.41
N LYS A 72 9.63 -0.67 6.88
CA LYS A 72 10.39 -1.17 5.72
C LYS A 72 11.02 -2.55 5.95
N ASP A 73 11.24 -2.92 7.20
CA ASP A 73 11.82 -4.20 7.59
C ASP A 73 10.75 -5.28 7.78
N LEU A 74 9.48 -4.88 7.92
CA LEU A 74 8.35 -5.79 8.03
C LEU A 74 7.70 -6.09 6.67
N VAL A 75 7.66 -5.11 5.78
CA VAL A 75 6.97 -5.23 4.49
C VAL A 75 7.91 -5.76 3.41
N ASP A 76 7.49 -6.82 2.72
CA ASP A 76 8.17 -7.37 1.54
C ASP A 76 7.76 -6.58 0.30
N ARG A 77 6.47 -6.66 -0.04
CA ARG A 77 5.88 -5.96 -1.19
C ARG A 77 4.43 -5.59 -0.94
N ILE A 78 3.97 -4.56 -1.64
CA ILE A 78 2.58 -4.11 -1.66
C ILE A 78 2.11 -4.16 -3.11
N GLU A 79 1.05 -4.91 -3.36
CA GLU A 79 0.44 -5.06 -4.67
C GLU A 79 -0.85 -4.25 -4.72
N VAL A 80 -0.94 -3.31 -5.66
CA VAL A 80 -2.04 -2.36 -5.75
C VAL A 80 -2.86 -2.63 -7.00
N THR A 81 -4.17 -2.76 -6.83
CA THR A 81 -5.14 -2.84 -7.91
C THR A 81 -5.98 -1.56 -7.87
N PRO A 82 -5.80 -0.61 -8.80
CA PRO A 82 -6.38 0.74 -8.76
C PRO A 82 -7.92 0.88 -8.62
N GLU A 83 -8.66 -0.23 -8.60
CA GLU A 83 -10.12 -0.30 -8.46
C GLU A 83 -10.59 -1.30 -7.38
N LYS A 84 -9.67 -2.09 -6.80
CA LYS A 84 -9.99 -3.13 -5.81
C LYS A 84 -9.30 -2.91 -4.48
N GLY A 85 -8.35 -1.97 -4.38
CA GLY A 85 -7.55 -1.73 -3.19
C GLY A 85 -6.15 -2.34 -3.32
N TYR A 86 -5.60 -2.87 -2.22
CA TYR A 86 -4.21 -3.32 -2.17
C TYR A 86 -4.00 -4.50 -1.22
N THR A 87 -2.92 -5.24 -1.45
CA THR A 87 -2.49 -6.36 -0.62
C THR A 87 -1.07 -6.12 -0.13
N ILE A 88 -0.85 -6.27 1.17
CA ILE A 88 0.47 -6.12 1.81
C ILE A 88 1.01 -7.50 2.15
N TYR A 89 2.19 -7.82 1.64
CA TYR A 89 2.93 -9.03 1.96
C TYR A 89 4.05 -8.69 2.94
N TYR A 90 4.19 -9.51 3.97
CA TYR A 90 5.16 -9.31 5.04
C TYR A 90 6.35 -10.26 4.91
N LYS A 91 7.55 -9.79 5.28
CA LYS A 91 8.79 -10.57 5.22
C LYS A 91 8.85 -11.72 6.22
N ASP A 92 8.08 -11.63 7.30
CA ASP A 92 7.99 -12.65 8.34
C ASP A 92 7.16 -13.89 7.89
N GLY A 93 6.59 -13.87 6.69
CA GLY A 93 5.76 -14.94 6.15
C GLY A 93 4.34 -14.98 6.74
N SER A 94 3.94 -13.97 7.52
CA SER A 94 2.57 -13.84 8.01
C SER A 94 1.58 -13.71 6.86
N SER A 95 0.31 -14.04 7.14
CA SER A 95 -0.80 -13.86 6.22
C SER A 95 -0.83 -12.44 5.66
N PRO A 96 -1.00 -12.25 4.34
CA PRO A 96 -1.03 -10.92 3.75
C PRO A 96 -2.24 -10.13 4.25
N SER A 97 -2.07 -8.82 4.44
CA SER A 97 -3.22 -7.93 4.69
C SER A 97 -3.89 -7.57 3.39
N VAL A 98 -5.15 -7.96 3.22
CA VAL A 98 -5.96 -7.62 2.04
C VAL A 98 -6.92 -6.49 2.39
N ILE A 99 -6.84 -5.41 1.63
CA ILE A 99 -7.67 -4.23 1.74
C ILE A 99 -8.46 -4.15 0.44
N ASP A 100 -9.76 -4.43 0.56
CA ASP A 100 -10.69 -4.39 -0.56
C ASP A 100 -11.47 -3.06 -0.52
N GLU A 101 -11.23 -2.22 -1.51
CA GLU A 101 -11.89 -0.91 -1.70
C GLU A 101 -13.05 -0.97 -2.71
N SER A 102 -13.39 -2.16 -3.23
CA SER A 102 -14.43 -2.33 -4.27
C SER A 102 -15.89 -2.33 -3.76
N ASN A 103 -16.13 -2.03 -2.48
CA ASN A 103 -17.48 -2.01 -1.90
C ASN A 103 -17.90 -0.62 -1.41
N ASP A 104 -19.11 -0.19 -1.82
CA ASP A 104 -19.84 1.01 -1.36
C ASP A 104 -20.16 1.03 0.15
N TYR A 105 -19.81 -0.04 0.89
CA TYR A 105 -20.10 -0.23 2.31
C TYR A 105 -18.85 -0.71 3.08
N GLY A 106 -17.81 0.12 3.08
CA GLY A 106 -16.70 0.04 4.04
C GLY A 106 -15.63 -1.02 3.77
N ILE A 107 -14.42 -0.72 4.25
CA ILE A 107 -13.19 -1.53 4.15
C ILE A 107 -13.43 -2.90 4.80
N LYS A 108 -13.41 -3.97 4.00
CA LYS A 108 -13.38 -5.35 4.51
C LYS A 108 -11.93 -5.81 4.63
N VAL A 109 -11.41 -5.84 5.86
CA VAL A 109 -10.15 -6.53 6.18
C VAL A 109 -10.48 -8.01 6.29
N LYS A 110 -10.01 -8.82 5.32
CA LYS A 110 -10.04 -10.29 5.45
C LYS A 110 -8.74 -10.74 6.10
N TYR A 111 -8.86 -11.42 7.24
CA TYR A 111 -7.78 -12.10 7.95
C TYR A 111 -7.73 -13.56 7.52
#